data_AF-A0A3N5PVE2-F1
#
_entry.id   AF-A0A3N5PVE2-F1
#
_cell.length_a   1.000
_cell.length_b   1.000
_cell.length_c   1.000
_cell.angle_alpha   90.00
_cell.angle_beta   90.00
_cell.angle_gamma   90.00
#
_symmetry.space_group_name_H-M   'P 1'
#
loop_
_entity.id
_entity.type
_entity.pdbx_description
1 polymer ?
#
loop_
_entity_poly.entity_id
_entity_poly.type
_entity_poly.pdbx_seq_one_letter_code
_entity_poly.pdbx_strand_id
1 'polypeptide(L)'
;MYQREHVTIVRKRLEEPRSTIIALTGPRQVGKTTIVRQALEGIRVPLVYENADGLVRSSDGWIADIWARARAAAKGQTAVIVIDEIQKVQD
;
A
#
# COMPACT_ATOMS: atom_id res chain seq x y z
N MET A 1 -5.65 19.59 -14.65
CA MET A 1 -5.77 18.16 -14.30
C MET A 1 -4.45 17.71 -13.67
N TYR A 2 -4.40 17.70 -12.34
CA TYR A 2 -3.19 17.52 -11.53
C TYR A 2 -3.05 16.03 -11.20
N GLN A 3 -2.42 15.24 -12.08
CA GLN A 3 -2.48 13.77 -11.94
C GLN A 3 -1.22 13.00 -12.37
N ARG A 4 -0.20 13.62 -12.97
CA ARG A 4 0.93 12.84 -13.55
C ARG A 4 2.17 12.74 -12.68
N GLU A 5 2.52 13.77 -11.93
CA GLU A 5 3.81 13.80 -11.22
C GLU A 5 3.85 12.81 -10.05
N HIS A 6 2.87 12.84 -9.13
CA HIS A 6 2.86 11.94 -7.98
C HIS A 6 2.72 10.46 -8.35
N VAL A 7 1.91 10.12 -9.36
CA VAL A 7 1.79 8.74 -9.85
C VAL A 7 3.15 8.23 -10.37
N THR A 8 3.86 9.08 -11.11
CA THR A 8 5.20 8.76 -11.63
C THR A 8 6.21 8.57 -10.50
N ILE A 9 6.17 9.42 -9.47
CA ILE A 9 7.04 9.29 -8.30
C ILE A 9 6.78 7.95 -7.59
N VAL A 10 5.51 7.61 -7.32
CA VAL A 10 5.18 6.35 -6.62
C VAL A 10 5.61 5.14 -7.44
N ARG A 11 5.40 5.14 -8.77
CA ARG A 11 5.90 4.07 -9.65
C ARG A 11 7.40 3.91 -9.57
N LYS A 12 8.14 5.01 -9.70
CA LYS A 12 9.60 5.00 -9.59
C LYS A 12 10.07 4.42 -8.25
N ARG A 13 9.40 4.78 -7.14
CA ARG A 13 9.71 4.22 -5.82
C ARG A 13 9.39 2.72 -5.70
N LEU A 14 8.32 2.24 -6.33
CA LEU A 14 7.98 0.81 -6.34
C LEU A 14 8.98 -0.05 -7.15
N GLU A 15 9.68 0.56 -8.12
CA GLU A 15 10.71 -0.09 -8.94
C GLU A 15 12.10 -0.11 -8.27
N GLU A 16 12.31 0.67 -7.20
CA GLU A 16 13.56 0.67 -6.46
C GLU A 16 13.80 -0.72 -5.81
N PRO A 17 15.05 -1.24 -5.79
CA PRO A 17 15.35 -2.54 -5.19
C PRO A 17 14.88 -2.59 -3.74
N ARG A 18 14.04 -3.59 -3.39
CA ARG A 18 13.32 -3.77 -2.09
C ARG A 18 13.73 -2.75 -1.03
N SER A 19 13.22 -1.52 -1.16
CA SER A 19 13.57 -0.40 -0.31
C SER A 19 12.29 0.18 0.29
N THR A 20 12.27 0.15 1.62
CA THR A 20 11.51 1.03 2.52
C THR A 20 9.98 1.12 2.35
N ILE A 21 9.32 1.48 3.44
CA ILE A 21 7.89 1.79 3.47
C ILE A 21 7.67 3.14 2.78
N ILE A 22 6.77 3.19 1.80
CA ILE A 22 6.35 4.44 1.15
C ILE A 22 5.11 4.96 1.89
N ALA A 23 5.20 6.13 2.51
CA ALA A 23 4.06 6.80 3.14
C ALA A 23 3.56 7.94 2.24
N LEU A 24 2.29 7.88 1.83
CA LEU A 24 1.62 9.00 1.16
C LEU A 24 0.79 9.77 2.19
N THR A 25 1.30 10.93 2.61
CA THR A 25 0.66 11.80 3.60
C THR A 25 0.02 13.02 2.94
N GLY A 26 -1.11 13.49 3.46
CA GLY A 26 -1.76 14.72 2.99
C GLY A 26 -3.22 14.82 3.46
N PRO A 27 -3.89 15.97 3.23
CA PRO A 27 -5.26 16.20 3.68
C PRO A 27 -6.25 15.14 3.22
N ARG A 28 -7.41 15.03 3.89
CA ARG A 28 -8.49 14.14 3.43
C ARG A 28 -8.99 14.60 2.05
N GLN A 29 -9.43 13.64 1.24
CA GLN A 29 -10.07 13.88 -0.06
C GLN A 29 -9.19 14.52 -1.17
N VAL A 30 -7.86 14.46 -1.04
CA VAL A 30 -6.91 14.95 -2.07
C VAL A 30 -6.55 13.89 -3.13
N GLY A 31 -7.20 12.72 -3.12
CA GLY A 31 -6.98 11.68 -4.13
C GLY A 31 -5.78 10.75 -3.89
N LYS A 32 -5.30 10.60 -2.65
CA LYS A 32 -4.17 9.70 -2.32
C LYS A 32 -4.41 8.26 -2.77
N THR A 33 -5.58 7.69 -2.43
CA THR A 33 -6.00 6.36 -2.87
C THR A 33 -6.01 6.26 -4.41
N THR A 34 -6.43 7.32 -5.10
CA THR A 34 -6.42 7.35 -6.57
C THR A 34 -4.99 7.30 -7.12
N ILE A 35 -4.06 8.07 -6.54
CA ILE A 35 -2.64 8.05 -6.94
C ILE A 35 -2.06 6.65 -6.77
N VAL A 36 -2.31 5.99 -5.63
CA VAL A 36 -1.82 4.63 -5.36
C VAL A 36 -2.40 3.63 -6.36
N ARG A 37 -3.72 3.66 -6.58
CA ARG A 37 -4.39 2.78 -7.57
C ARG A 37 -3.80 2.95 -8.97
N GLN A 38 -3.61 4.19 -9.42
CA GLN A 38 -3.01 4.48 -10.72
C GLN A 38 -1.54 4.06 -10.80
N ALA A 39 -0.79 4.19 -9.70
CA ALA A 39 0.60 3.73 -9.65
C ALA A 39 0.71 2.20 -9.77
N LEU A 40 -0.28 1.46 -9.24
CA LEU A 40 -0.34 0.00 -9.27
C LEU A 40 -0.90 -0.59 -10.57
N GLU A 41 -1.49 0.23 -11.44
CA GLU A 41 -1.96 -0.22 -12.76
C GLU A 41 -0.82 -0.87 -13.55
N GLY A 42 -1.01 -2.13 -13.94
CA GLY A 42 -0.02 -2.89 -14.72
C GLY A 42 1.10 -3.55 -13.89
N ILE A 43 1.03 -3.49 -12.56
CA ILE A 43 1.97 -4.22 -11.71
C ILE A 43 1.85 -5.73 -11.92
N ARG A 44 2.98 -6.42 -12.04
CA ARG A 44 3.04 -7.88 -12.31
C ARG A 44 3.49 -8.71 -11.11
N VAL A 45 3.76 -8.06 -10.00
CA VAL A 45 4.07 -8.74 -8.74
C VAL A 45 2.81 -8.94 -7.91
N PRO A 46 2.77 -9.96 -7.03
CA PRO A 46 1.67 -10.13 -6.11
C PRO A 46 1.37 -8.84 -5.33
N LEU A 47 0.09 -8.52 -5.22
CA LEU A 47 -0.42 -7.32 -4.54
C LEU A 47 -1.38 -7.74 -3.44
N VAL A 48 -1.12 -7.27 -2.22
CA VAL A 48 -2.05 -7.34 -1.09
C VAL A 48 -2.51 -5.91 -0.81
N TYR A 49 -3.80 -5.65 -0.98
CA TYR A 49 -4.39 -4.34 -0.71
C TYR A 49 -5.36 -4.46 0.45
N GLU A 50 -5.15 -3.66 1.50
CA GLU A 50 -6.01 -3.61 2.67
C GLU A 50 -6.41 -2.18 3.01
N ASN A 51 -7.54 -2.06 3.69
CA ASN A 51 -8.02 -0.80 4.24
C ASN A 51 -8.15 -0.97 5.76
N ALA A 52 -7.51 -0.07 6.51
CA ALA A 52 -7.59 -0.06 7.97
C ALA A 52 -8.89 0.57 8.51
N ASP A 53 -9.71 1.16 7.65
CA ASP A 53 -11.04 1.62 8.00
C ASP A 53 -11.99 0.45 8.31
N GLY A 54 -12.79 0.57 9.36
CA GLY A 54 -13.68 -0.50 9.80
C GLY A 54 -13.02 -1.63 10.59
N LEU A 55 -11.74 -1.50 10.97
CA LEU A 55 -11.14 -2.37 11.99
C LEU A 55 -11.82 -2.10 13.33
N VAL A 56 -12.83 -2.93 13.66
CA VAL A 56 -13.67 -2.77 14.85
C VAL A 56 -12.84 -2.86 16.14
N ARG A 57 -11.73 -3.61 16.09
CA ARG A 57 -10.58 -3.60 17.01
C ARG A 57 -9.41 -4.11 16.17
N SER A 58 -8.27 -3.42 16.11
CA SER A 58 -7.05 -4.04 15.61
C SER A 58 -6.82 -5.27 16.50
N SER A 59 -7.03 -6.48 15.98
CA SER A 59 -6.51 -7.64 16.67
C SER A 59 -5.00 -7.49 16.70
N ASP A 60 -4.39 -7.61 17.86
CA ASP A 60 -2.93 -7.66 18.03
C ASP A 60 -2.37 -8.70 17.04
N GLY A 61 -1.94 -8.27 15.86
CA GLY A 61 -1.60 -9.18 14.76
C GLY A 61 -2.18 -8.87 13.39
N TRP A 62 -3.10 -7.90 13.21
CA TRP A 62 -3.65 -7.61 11.87
C TRP A 62 -2.56 -7.30 10.83
N ILE A 63 -1.57 -6.50 11.20
CA ILE A 63 -0.41 -6.23 10.34
C ILE A 63 0.39 -7.52 10.07
N ALA A 64 0.55 -8.39 11.07
CA ALA A 64 1.25 -9.67 10.93
C ALA A 64 0.51 -10.61 9.94
N ASP A 65 -0.82 -10.61 9.94
CA ASP A 65 -1.64 -11.39 9.02
C ASP A 65 -1.50 -10.89 7.58
N ILE A 66 -1.49 -9.57 7.37
CA ILE A 66 -1.21 -8.96 6.06
C ILE A 66 0.17 -9.41 5.56
N TRP A 67 1.17 -9.33 6.43
CA TRP A 67 2.53 -9.77 6.12
C TRP A 67 2.60 -11.27 5.78
N ALA A 68 1.91 -12.13 6.54
CA ALA A 68 1.87 -13.56 6.28
C ALA A 68 1.24 -13.87 4.92
N ARG A 69 0.11 -13.22 4.60
CA ARG A 69 -0.56 -13.36 3.29
C ARG A 69 0.32 -12.87 2.14
N ALA A 70 0.99 -11.74 2.30
CA ALA A 70 1.90 -11.23 1.28
C ALA A 70 3.09 -12.17 1.06
N ARG A 71 3.68 -12.73 2.12
CA ARG A 71 4.75 -13.74 2.01
C ARG A 71 4.29 -15.02 1.33
N ALA A 72 3.08 -15.49 1.64
CA ALA A 72 2.50 -16.66 0.99
C ALA A 72 2.23 -16.41 -0.51
N ALA A 73 1.72 -15.22 -0.86
CA ALA A 73 1.45 -14.83 -2.24
C ALA A 73 2.74 -14.61 -3.04
N ALA A 74 3.77 -14.06 -2.41
CA ALA A 74 5.08 -13.79 -2.99
C ALA A 74 5.76 -15.04 -3.55
N LYS A 75 5.61 -16.20 -2.90
CA LYS A 75 6.30 -17.46 -3.29
C LYS A 75 7.81 -17.29 -3.56
N GLY A 76 8.48 -16.46 -2.76
CA GLY A 76 9.91 -16.15 -2.92
C GLY A 76 10.23 -15.00 -3.88
N GLN A 77 9.22 -14.35 -4.47
CA GLN A 77 9.37 -13.14 -5.29
C GLN A 77 9.06 -11.86 -4.50
N THR A 78 9.23 -10.69 -5.13
CA THR A 78 8.77 -9.42 -4.56
C THR A 78 7.24 -9.38 -4.55
N ALA A 79 6.65 -8.82 -3.49
CA ALA A 79 5.22 -8.51 -3.41
C ALA A 79 5.04 -7.08 -2.89
N VAL A 80 3.93 -6.45 -3.27
CA VAL A 80 3.53 -5.13 -2.79
C VAL A 80 2.40 -5.28 -1.78
N ILE A 81 2.54 -4.60 -0.64
CA ILE A 81 1.47 -4.41 0.34
C ILE A 81 1.04 -2.95 0.28
N VAL A 82 -0.26 -2.71 0.21
CA VAL A 82 -0.87 -1.40 0.37
C VAL A 82 -1.78 -1.45 1.58
N ILE A 83 -1.62 -0.47 2.47
CA ILE A 83 -2.52 -0.28 3.60
C ILE A 83 -3.10 1.12 3.51
N ASP A 84 -4.38 1.21 3.15
CA ASP A 84 -5.12 2.46 3.11
C ASP A 84 -5.60 2.84 4.51
N GLU A 85 -5.69 4.14 4.78
CA GLU A 85 -6.14 4.70 6.07
C GLU A 85 -5.36 4.16 7.30
N ILE A 86 -4.07 3.80 7.15
CA ILE A 86 -3.24 3.17 8.21
C ILE A 86 -3.28 3.90 9.56
N GLN A 87 -3.46 5.22 9.57
CA GLN A 87 -3.62 6.02 10.80
C GLN A 87 -4.84 5.64 11.67
N LYS A 88 -5.73 4.77 11.18
CA LYS A 88 -6.87 4.24 11.94
C LYS A 88 -6.53 2.97 12.73
N VAL A 89 -5.39 2.34 12.48
CA VAL A 89 -4.90 1.24 13.31
C VAL A 89 -4.59 1.78 14.70
N GLN A 90 -5.16 1.15 15.72
CA GLN A 90 -4.88 1.46 17.12
C GLN A 90 -3.72 0.58 17.61
N ASP A 91 -2.91 1.12 18.53
CA ASP A 91 -1.82 0.42 19.20
C ASP A 91 -2.29 -0.81 19.98
#